data_AF-A0A7V9BYM4-F1
#
_entry.id   AF-A0A7V9BYM4-F1
#
_cell.length_a   1.000
_cell.length_b   1.000
_cell.length_c   1.000
_cell.angle_alpha   90.00
_cell.angle_beta   90.00
_cell.angle_gamma   90.00
#
_symmetry.space_group_name_H-M   'P 1'
#
loop_
_entity.id
_entity.type
_entity.pdbx_description
1 polymer ?
#
loop_
_entity_poly.entity_id
_entity_poly.type
_entity_poly.pdbx_seq_one_letter_code
_entity_poly.pdbx_strand_id
1 'polypeptide(L)'
;MERAIGLTGTARTDLERALSESSSESDGDQADREEAAADDEQAAMTGQGRYGDRTVVDSLALAARLVTSKAKPRVIYINGIGDFDTHQGQADRHPLLMQQLDDGIEQFFTTVGADEDVALMTVSEFGRRPAENGSGTDHGTANVHFVAGAQVRGGRYGTPPNLGTLDRGGNLEHHVDFRALYATGLDWLGVESRPVLGDDFDPLPIFRS
;
A
#
# COMPACT_ATOMS: atom_id res chain seq x y z
N MET A 1 -18.94 -13.85 -8.11
CA MET A 1 -18.20 -14.23 -6.89
C MET A 1 -16.96 -13.36 -6.87
N GLU A 2 -16.98 -12.32 -6.04
CA GLU A 2 -16.01 -11.22 -6.06
C GLU A 2 -14.73 -11.65 -5.35
N ARG A 3 -13.59 -11.56 -6.04
CA ARG A 3 -12.32 -12.06 -5.51
C ARG A 3 -11.48 -10.89 -4.99
N ALA A 4 -11.21 -10.91 -3.69
CA ALA A 4 -10.11 -10.16 -3.08
C ALA A 4 -8.87 -11.05 -3.07
N ILE A 5 -7.72 -10.50 -3.45
CA ILE A 5 -6.44 -11.24 -3.46
C ILE A 5 -5.50 -10.61 -2.44
N GLY A 6 -5.10 -11.38 -1.44
CA GLY A 6 -4.00 -11.03 -0.55
C GLY A 6 -2.69 -11.52 -1.13
N LEU A 7 -1.69 -10.64 -1.24
CA LEU A 7 -0.32 -11.00 -1.60
C LEU A 7 0.47 -11.16 -0.30
N THR A 8 0.90 -12.38 0.01
CA THR A 8 1.59 -12.70 1.27
C THR A 8 2.88 -13.47 1.00
N GLY A 9 4.03 -12.79 1.04
CA GLY A 9 5.36 -13.36 1.28
C GLY A 9 5.98 -14.36 0.27
N THR A 10 5.23 -15.19 -0.46
CA THR A 10 5.82 -16.23 -1.34
C THR A 10 5.44 -16.03 -2.80
N ALA A 11 6.43 -15.61 -3.60
CA ALA A 11 6.16 -14.96 -4.88
C ALA A 11 5.62 -15.87 -5.99
N ARG A 12 6.12 -17.10 -6.04
CA ARG A 12 5.73 -18.07 -7.06
C ARG A 12 4.35 -18.66 -6.77
N THR A 13 4.08 -19.00 -5.51
CA THR A 13 2.81 -19.60 -5.10
C THR A 13 1.65 -18.61 -5.19
N ASP A 14 1.84 -17.34 -4.81
CA ASP A 14 0.77 -16.33 -4.93
C ASP A 14 0.39 -16.03 -6.38
N LEU A 15 1.38 -15.94 -7.27
CA LEU A 15 1.14 -15.70 -8.70
C LEU A 15 0.54 -16.94 -9.37
N GLU A 16 1.10 -18.13 -9.16
CA GLU A 16 0.54 -19.39 -9.68
C GLU A 16 -0.86 -19.62 -9.11
N ARG A 17 -1.13 -19.31 -7.83
CA ARG A 17 -2.47 -19.40 -7.24
C ARG A 17 -3.43 -18.39 -7.84
N ALA A 18 -3.08 -17.09 -7.89
CA ALA A 18 -3.94 -16.06 -8.45
C ALA A 18 -4.23 -16.28 -9.94
N LEU A 19 -3.23 -16.70 -10.71
CA LEU A 19 -3.39 -17.02 -12.14
C LEU A 19 -4.11 -18.36 -12.35
N SER A 20 -3.81 -19.41 -11.57
CA SER A 20 -4.51 -20.73 -11.67
C SER A 20 -5.97 -20.65 -11.27
N GLU A 21 -6.29 -19.88 -10.23
CA GLU A 21 -7.65 -19.59 -9.79
C GLU A 21 -8.49 -18.83 -10.85
N SER A 22 -7.82 -18.15 -11.80
CA SER A 22 -8.43 -17.45 -12.94
C SER A 22 -8.45 -18.26 -14.25
N SER A 23 -7.69 -19.37 -14.31
CA SER A 23 -7.47 -20.15 -15.53
C SER A 23 -8.11 -21.54 -15.50
N SER A 24 -9.16 -21.74 -14.71
CA SER A 24 -10.03 -22.91 -14.86
C SER A 24 -10.92 -22.80 -16.10
N GLU A 25 -10.28 -22.70 -17.29
CA GLU A 25 -10.83 -22.97 -18.63
C GLU A 25 -9.67 -23.02 -19.65
N SER A 26 -9.20 -24.26 -19.91
CA SER A 26 -8.44 -24.82 -21.04
C SER A 26 -6.98 -24.40 -21.41
N ASP A 27 -6.12 -25.44 -21.39
CA ASP A 27 -5.00 -25.86 -22.27
C ASP A 27 -3.84 -24.90 -22.66
N GLY A 28 -2.69 -25.14 -22.01
CA GLY A 28 -1.42 -25.63 -22.59
C GLY A 28 -0.68 -24.85 -23.68
N ASP A 29 0.51 -24.33 -23.36
CA ASP A 29 1.78 -24.60 -24.09
C ASP A 29 3.01 -24.00 -23.34
N GLN A 30 4.18 -24.64 -23.49
CA GLN A 30 5.48 -24.27 -22.89
C GLN A 30 6.33 -23.40 -23.85
N ALA A 31 7.12 -22.46 -23.31
CA ALA A 31 8.46 -22.12 -23.83
C ALA A 31 9.25 -21.15 -22.90
N ASP A 32 10.24 -21.69 -22.17
CA ASP A 32 11.67 -21.33 -22.16
C ASP A 32 12.16 -19.90 -22.54
N ARG A 33 12.86 -19.24 -21.59
CA ARG A 33 14.31 -18.86 -21.57
C ARG A 33 14.69 -17.42 -21.15
N GLU A 34 15.71 -17.42 -20.28
CA GLU A 34 16.88 -16.51 -20.14
C GLU A 34 16.70 -15.01 -19.89
N GLU A 35 17.05 -14.57 -18.66
CA GLU A 35 18.00 -13.46 -18.47
C GLU A 35 18.59 -13.49 -17.05
N ALA A 36 19.88 -13.83 -16.96
CA ALA A 36 20.69 -13.78 -15.73
C ALA A 36 21.95 -12.96 -16.04
N ALA A 37 21.87 -11.64 -15.88
CA ALA A 37 23.01 -10.73 -15.93
C ALA A 37 22.63 -9.32 -15.43
N ALA A 38 22.27 -9.17 -14.15
CA ALA A 38 22.16 -7.85 -13.51
C ALA A 38 22.52 -7.84 -12.01
N ASP A 39 22.99 -8.95 -11.44
CA ASP A 39 23.02 -9.18 -9.98
C ASP A 39 24.12 -8.44 -9.20
N ASP A 40 25.09 -7.79 -9.84
CA ASP A 40 26.31 -7.35 -9.14
C ASP A 40 26.27 -5.91 -8.60
N GLU A 41 25.36 -5.05 -9.06
CA GLU A 41 25.28 -3.65 -8.59
C GLU A 41 24.22 -3.45 -7.48
N GLN A 42 23.27 -4.39 -7.34
CA GLN A 42 22.20 -4.35 -6.33
C GLN A 42 22.64 -4.83 -4.95
N ALA A 43 23.77 -5.55 -4.84
CA ALA A 43 24.22 -6.20 -3.62
C ALA A 43 24.58 -5.22 -2.48
N ALA A 44 24.96 -3.98 -2.78
CA ALA A 44 25.38 -2.99 -1.77
C ALA A 44 24.22 -2.30 -1.02
N MET A 45 22.96 -2.52 -1.40
CA MET A 45 21.76 -1.91 -0.78
C MET A 45 20.89 -2.93 0.00
N THR A 46 21.35 -4.17 0.17
CA THR A 46 20.52 -5.34 0.51
C THR A 46 20.17 -5.53 2.00
N GLY A 47 20.42 -4.55 2.87
CA GLY A 47 20.18 -4.68 4.31
C GLY A 47 18.78 -4.33 4.82
N GLN A 48 17.85 -3.85 3.98
CA GLN A 48 16.63 -3.17 4.46
C GLN A 48 15.41 -3.51 3.59
N GLY A 49 14.43 -4.25 4.15
CA GLY A 49 13.08 -4.34 3.59
C GLY A 49 12.68 -5.63 2.85
N ARG A 50 13.26 -6.79 3.15
CA ARG A 50 12.79 -8.09 2.60
C ARG A 50 11.63 -8.62 3.46
N TYR A 51 10.41 -8.68 2.92
CA TYR A 51 9.28 -9.39 3.54
C TYR A 51 8.69 -10.39 2.55
N GLY A 52 8.96 -11.68 2.77
CA GLY A 52 9.12 -12.59 1.64
C GLY A 52 10.35 -12.22 0.81
N ASP A 53 10.67 -12.94 -0.26
CA ASP A 53 11.78 -12.55 -1.13
C ASP A 53 11.54 -11.25 -1.94
N ARG A 54 10.56 -10.40 -1.56
CA ARG A 54 10.11 -9.22 -2.33
C ARG A 54 10.21 -7.92 -1.56
N THR A 55 10.56 -6.87 -2.28
CA THR A 55 10.47 -5.47 -1.83
C THR A 55 9.05 -4.91 -2.04
N VAL A 56 8.78 -3.71 -1.53
CA VAL A 56 7.52 -2.98 -1.84
C VAL A 56 7.36 -2.73 -3.33
N VAL A 57 8.46 -2.44 -4.03
CA VAL A 57 8.51 -2.24 -5.48
C VAL A 57 8.04 -3.51 -6.20
N ASP A 58 8.61 -4.67 -5.87
CA ASP A 58 8.22 -5.95 -6.46
C ASP A 58 6.74 -6.29 -6.22
N SER A 59 6.25 -5.97 -5.02
CA SER A 59 4.86 -6.24 -4.63
C SER A 59 3.88 -5.36 -5.41
N LEU A 60 4.21 -4.08 -5.61
CA LEU A 60 3.42 -3.17 -6.43
C LEU A 60 3.51 -3.52 -7.92
N ALA A 61 4.67 -3.92 -8.43
CA ALA A 61 4.80 -4.42 -9.80
C ALA A 61 3.90 -5.65 -10.05
N LEU A 62 3.85 -6.59 -9.11
CA LEU A 62 2.93 -7.72 -9.19
C LEU A 62 1.46 -7.28 -9.13
N ALA A 63 1.11 -6.38 -8.21
CA ALA A 63 -0.25 -5.86 -8.12
C ALA A 63 -0.70 -5.20 -9.43
N ALA A 64 0.17 -4.42 -10.08
CA ALA A 64 -0.13 -3.79 -11.37
C ALA A 64 -0.41 -4.82 -12.46
N ARG A 65 0.40 -5.90 -12.54
CA ARG A 65 0.16 -7.01 -13.47
C ARG A 65 -1.16 -7.72 -13.19
N LEU A 66 -1.53 -7.89 -11.91
CA LEU A 66 -2.81 -8.53 -11.54
C LEU A 66 -4.01 -7.65 -11.89
N VAL A 67 -3.96 -6.35 -11.59
CA VAL A 67 -5.03 -5.38 -11.91
C VAL A 67 -5.25 -5.28 -13.42
N THR A 68 -4.16 -5.30 -14.21
CA THR A 68 -4.22 -5.24 -15.68
C THR A 68 -4.49 -6.60 -16.35
N SER A 69 -4.46 -7.70 -15.58
CA SER A 69 -4.76 -9.04 -16.10
C SER A 69 -6.26 -9.24 -16.35
N LYS A 70 -6.62 -10.34 -17.02
CA LYS A 70 -8.03 -10.74 -17.20
C LYS A 70 -8.74 -11.07 -15.88
N ALA A 71 -8.00 -11.37 -14.80
CA ALA A 71 -8.58 -11.70 -13.51
C ALA A 71 -9.25 -10.49 -12.84
N LYS A 72 -8.78 -9.26 -13.16
CA LYS A 72 -9.30 -7.97 -12.67
C LYS A 72 -9.87 -8.03 -11.23
N PRO A 73 -9.03 -8.37 -10.23
CA PRO A 73 -9.49 -8.45 -8.85
C PRO A 73 -10.05 -7.10 -8.39
N ARG A 74 -11.12 -7.13 -7.61
CA ARG A 74 -11.74 -5.88 -7.10
C ARG A 74 -10.87 -5.19 -6.04
N VAL A 75 -10.14 -5.98 -5.25
CA VAL A 75 -9.27 -5.50 -4.17
C VAL A 75 -8.00 -6.36 -4.14
N ILE A 76 -6.85 -5.68 -4.08
CA ILE A 76 -5.57 -6.30 -3.76
C ILE A 76 -5.07 -5.69 -2.45
N TYR A 77 -4.77 -6.55 -1.48
CA TYR A 77 -4.15 -6.12 -0.22
C TYR A 77 -2.69 -6.56 -0.19
N ILE A 78 -1.80 -5.59 -0.02
CA ILE A 78 -0.36 -5.81 0.15
C ILE A 78 -0.04 -5.53 1.61
N ASN A 79 0.49 -6.53 2.30
CA ASN A 79 0.98 -6.39 3.67
C ASN A 79 2.51 -6.31 3.70
N GLY A 80 3.07 -5.82 4.82
CA GLY A 80 4.51 -5.88 5.06
C GLY A 80 5.36 -5.09 4.06
N ILE A 81 4.86 -3.94 3.61
CA ILE A 81 5.60 -3.00 2.75
C ILE A 81 6.75 -2.37 3.55
N GLY A 82 7.92 -3.01 3.55
CA GLY A 82 9.10 -2.51 4.26
C GLY A 82 8.97 -2.55 5.79
N ASP A 83 9.97 -2.01 6.49
CA ASP A 83 10.06 -2.05 7.95
C ASP A 83 9.92 -0.63 8.52
N PHE A 84 8.72 -0.06 8.31
CA PHE A 84 8.32 1.26 8.80
C PHE A 84 8.15 1.32 10.33
N ASP A 85 8.18 0.18 11.03
CA ASP A 85 8.21 0.13 12.50
C ASP A 85 9.64 0.36 13.03
N THR A 86 10.20 1.50 12.66
CA THR A 86 11.58 1.85 13.01
C THR A 86 11.67 2.23 14.49
N HIS A 87 12.10 1.30 15.33
CA HIS A 87 12.39 1.58 16.75
C HIS A 87 13.74 2.27 16.96
N GLN A 88 14.59 2.32 15.92
CA GLN A 88 15.86 3.04 15.94
C GLN A 88 16.19 3.62 14.56
N GLY A 89 16.98 4.70 14.51
CA GLY A 89 17.56 5.23 13.26
C GLY A 89 16.52 5.73 12.26
N GLN A 90 15.35 6.18 12.74
CA GLN A 90 14.24 6.60 11.89
C GLN A 90 14.64 7.71 10.91
N ALA A 91 15.50 8.65 11.32
CA ALA A 91 15.95 9.75 10.48
C ALA A 91 16.68 9.29 9.20
N ASP A 92 17.42 8.18 9.27
CA ASP A 92 18.16 7.62 8.13
C ASP A 92 17.29 6.62 7.35
N ARG A 93 16.50 5.81 8.06
CA ARG A 93 15.76 4.71 7.48
C ARG A 93 14.45 5.11 6.82
N HIS A 94 13.68 6.00 7.45
CA HIS A 94 12.37 6.39 6.95
C HIS A 94 12.42 7.05 5.56
N PRO A 95 13.39 7.94 5.24
CA PRO A 95 13.51 8.49 3.89
C PRO A 95 13.75 7.41 2.82
N LEU A 96 14.56 6.39 3.11
CA LEU A 96 14.82 5.29 2.18
C LEU A 96 13.56 4.45 1.93
N LEU A 97 12.79 4.16 2.98
CA LEU A 97 11.51 3.44 2.86
C LEU A 97 10.47 4.26 2.08
N MET A 98 10.44 5.58 2.29
CA MET A 98 9.58 6.48 1.52
C MET A 98 9.98 6.54 0.05
N GLN A 99 11.27 6.52 -0.29
CA GLN A 99 11.74 6.43 -1.67
C GLN A 99 11.31 5.10 -2.32
N GLN A 100 11.45 3.97 -1.62
CA GLN A 100 10.99 2.68 -2.15
C GLN A 100 9.47 2.64 -2.39
N LEU A 101 8.70 3.30 -1.53
CA LEU A 101 7.25 3.43 -1.71
C LEU A 101 6.94 4.31 -2.95
N ASP A 102 7.66 5.42 -3.11
CA ASP A 102 7.54 6.33 -4.26
C ASP A 102 7.85 5.60 -5.58
N ASP A 103 9.01 4.94 -5.67
CA ASP A 103 9.44 4.17 -6.84
C ASP A 103 8.42 3.07 -7.19
N GLY A 104 7.89 2.38 -6.19
CA GLY A 104 6.90 1.33 -6.37
C GLY A 104 5.55 1.87 -6.87
N ILE A 105 5.10 3.03 -6.36
CA ILE A 105 3.87 3.68 -6.82
C ILE A 105 4.03 4.19 -8.26
N GLU A 106 5.18 4.79 -8.60
CA GLU A 106 5.49 5.21 -9.97
C GLU A 106 5.45 4.02 -10.94
N GLN A 107 6.11 2.92 -10.58
CA GLN A 107 6.12 1.71 -11.42
C GLN A 107 4.73 1.09 -11.56
N PHE A 108 3.94 1.09 -10.48
CA PHE A 108 2.56 0.61 -10.49
C PHE A 108 1.72 1.37 -11.51
N PHE A 109 1.69 2.71 -11.42
CA PHE A 109 0.88 3.53 -12.33
C PHE A 109 1.45 3.62 -13.74
N THR A 110 2.76 3.45 -13.94
CA THR A 110 3.35 3.29 -15.27
C THR A 110 2.78 2.04 -15.97
N THR A 111 2.60 0.95 -15.22
CA THR A 111 2.06 -0.31 -15.76
C THR A 111 0.54 -0.27 -15.93
N VAL A 112 -0.19 0.32 -14.98
CA VAL A 112 -1.65 0.46 -15.04
C VAL A 112 -2.07 1.47 -16.12
N GLY A 113 -1.29 2.52 -16.33
CA GLY A 113 -1.62 3.62 -17.25
C GLY A 113 -2.72 4.52 -16.70
N ALA A 114 -3.56 5.04 -17.60
CA ALA A 114 -4.64 5.98 -17.27
C ALA A 114 -5.98 5.30 -16.94
N ASP A 115 -5.94 4.07 -16.40
CA ASP A 115 -7.16 3.35 -16.02
C ASP A 115 -7.89 4.10 -14.89
N GLU A 116 -9.11 4.53 -15.17
CA GLU A 116 -9.96 5.30 -14.24
C GLU A 116 -10.58 4.42 -13.16
N ASP A 117 -10.59 3.09 -13.35
CA ASP A 117 -11.16 2.13 -12.41
C ASP A 117 -10.13 1.63 -11.38
N VAL A 118 -8.95 2.25 -11.31
CA VAL A 118 -7.87 1.84 -10.41
C VAL A 118 -7.47 2.97 -9.47
N ALA A 119 -7.49 2.65 -8.18
CA ALA A 119 -6.99 3.50 -7.11
C ALA A 119 -6.06 2.72 -6.18
N LEU A 120 -5.04 3.40 -5.67
CA LEU A 120 -4.12 2.92 -4.65
C LEU A 120 -4.36 3.72 -3.38
N MET A 121 -4.52 3.02 -2.25
CA MET A 121 -4.65 3.61 -0.92
C MET A 121 -3.62 2.99 0.00
N THR A 122 -2.83 3.82 0.68
CA THR A 122 -1.95 3.36 1.75
C THR A 122 -2.70 3.30 3.07
N VAL A 123 -2.36 2.34 3.92
CA VAL A 123 -2.95 2.16 5.26
C VAL A 123 -1.85 1.85 6.26
N SER A 124 -2.11 2.13 7.54
CA SER A 124 -1.17 1.88 8.62
C SER A 124 -1.95 1.75 9.93
N GLU A 125 -1.50 0.86 10.80
CA GLU A 125 -2.14 0.60 12.10
C GLU A 125 -1.73 1.62 13.17
N PHE A 126 -0.62 2.33 12.95
CA PHE A 126 -0.07 3.31 13.87
C PHE A 126 0.67 4.42 13.12
N GLY A 127 0.92 5.53 13.81
CA GLY A 127 1.90 6.53 13.41
C GLY A 127 3.13 6.50 14.31
N ARG A 128 3.95 7.55 14.26
CA ARG A 128 5.10 7.72 15.15
C ARG A 128 4.92 8.96 16.00
N ARG A 129 5.30 8.90 17.27
CA ARG A 129 5.32 10.11 18.12
C ARG A 129 6.36 11.09 17.61
N PRO A 130 6.09 12.42 17.64
CA PRO A 130 7.07 13.40 17.18
C PRO A 130 8.36 13.43 18.00
N ALA A 131 8.29 13.13 19.30
CA ALA A 131 9.44 13.13 20.19
C ALA A 131 10.18 11.79 20.16
N GLU A 132 11.51 11.87 20.06
CA GLU A 132 12.41 10.73 20.20
C GLU A 132 12.46 10.22 21.65
N ASN A 133 12.56 8.90 21.82
CA ASN A 133 12.68 8.21 23.11
C ASN A 133 13.80 7.15 23.09
N GLY A 134 15.03 7.59 23.34
CA GLY A 134 16.20 6.72 23.29
C GLY A 134 16.89 6.84 21.94
N SER A 135 16.78 5.82 21.09
CA SER A 135 17.42 5.80 19.75
C SER A 135 16.42 5.82 18.58
N GLY A 136 15.13 5.96 18.87
CA GLY A 136 14.04 6.08 17.91
C GLY A 136 12.82 6.75 18.54
N THR A 137 11.63 6.51 18.01
CA THR A 137 10.38 7.09 18.55
C THR A 137 9.49 6.00 19.17
N ASP A 138 8.35 6.37 19.76
CA ASP A 138 7.30 5.42 20.12
C ASP A 138 6.22 5.35 19.03
N HIS A 139 5.35 4.33 19.10
CA HIS A 139 4.10 4.31 18.36
C HIS A 139 3.22 5.51 18.74
N GLY A 140 2.70 6.18 17.72
CA GLY A 140 1.79 7.30 17.79
C GLY A 140 0.40 6.96 17.24
N THR A 141 -0.58 7.80 17.54
CA THR A 141 -1.99 7.56 17.22
C THR A 141 -2.48 8.25 15.95
N ALA A 142 -1.62 8.95 15.21
CA ALA A 142 -1.97 9.65 13.98
C ALA A 142 -0.88 9.46 12.92
N ASN A 143 -1.30 9.29 11.67
CA ASN A 143 -0.42 9.07 10.52
C ASN A 143 -0.96 9.80 9.27
N VAL A 144 -0.15 9.87 8.22
CA VAL A 144 -0.53 10.36 6.88
C VAL A 144 -0.78 9.16 5.98
N HIS A 145 -1.89 9.19 5.27
CA HIS A 145 -2.20 8.21 4.22
C HIS A 145 -2.22 8.90 2.86
N PHE A 146 -1.60 8.24 1.88
CA PHE A 146 -1.65 8.60 0.47
C PHE A 146 -2.75 7.83 -0.25
N VAL A 147 -3.42 8.53 -1.16
CA VAL A 147 -4.37 7.97 -2.13
C VAL A 147 -4.01 8.48 -3.52
N ALA A 148 -3.91 7.59 -4.50
CA ALA A 148 -3.50 7.90 -5.87
C ALA A 148 -4.35 7.12 -6.89
N GLY A 149 -4.51 7.67 -8.09
CA GLY A 149 -5.32 7.10 -9.17
C GLY A 149 -5.88 8.18 -10.10
N ALA A 150 -6.30 7.81 -11.31
CA ALA A 150 -6.76 8.79 -12.30
C ALA A 150 -8.02 9.55 -11.86
N GLN A 151 -8.91 8.89 -11.10
CA GLN A 151 -10.12 9.47 -10.54
C GLN A 151 -9.94 10.15 -9.18
N VAL A 152 -8.71 10.21 -8.66
CA VAL A 152 -8.41 10.92 -7.41
C VAL A 152 -8.34 12.41 -7.69
N ARG A 153 -9.12 13.22 -6.96
CA ARG A 153 -9.15 14.69 -7.08
C ARG A 153 -7.83 15.35 -6.67
N GLY A 154 -7.01 14.65 -5.88
CA GLY A 154 -5.80 15.17 -5.27
C GLY A 154 -6.10 16.13 -4.12
N GLY A 155 -5.04 16.72 -3.56
CA GLY A 155 -5.13 17.65 -2.44
C GLY A 155 -4.88 17.00 -1.08
N ARG A 156 -5.04 17.81 -0.03
CA ARG A 156 -4.87 17.40 1.37
C ARG A 156 -6.22 17.37 2.06
N TYR A 157 -6.51 16.26 2.72
CA TYR A 157 -7.71 16.06 3.52
C TYR A 157 -7.30 16.00 4.99
N GLY A 158 -7.95 16.80 5.83
CA GLY A 158 -7.52 17.04 7.21
C GLY A 158 -6.56 18.23 7.37
N THR A 159 -6.14 18.46 8.61
CA THR A 159 -5.31 19.60 8.99
C THR A 159 -3.84 19.16 9.13
N PRO A 160 -2.86 19.97 8.67
CA PRO A 160 -1.47 19.72 8.96
C PRO A 160 -1.24 19.58 10.48
N PRO A 161 -0.42 18.62 10.92
CA PRO A 161 -0.19 18.39 12.34
C PRO A 161 0.49 19.61 12.98
N ASN A 162 0.07 19.96 14.20
CA ASN A 162 0.69 21.00 15.00
C ASN A 162 1.52 20.38 16.12
N LEU A 163 2.85 20.47 16.00
CA LEU A 163 3.78 19.91 16.99
C LEU A 163 3.75 20.63 18.36
N GLY A 164 3.12 21.81 18.44
CA GLY A 164 2.95 22.55 19.69
C GLY A 164 1.75 22.10 20.53
N THR A 165 0.89 21.22 19.99
CA THR A 165 -0.33 20.75 20.65
C THR A 165 -0.40 19.23 20.60
N LEU A 166 0.37 18.60 21.50
CA LEU A 166 0.34 17.15 21.69
C LEU A 166 -0.59 16.79 22.85
N ASP A 167 -1.16 15.60 22.80
CA ASP A 167 -1.92 15.06 23.93
C ASP A 167 -1.02 14.74 25.14
N ARG A 168 -1.61 14.28 26.24
CA ARG A 168 -0.85 13.93 27.46
C ARG A 168 0.16 12.79 27.25
N GLY A 169 -0.03 11.96 26.23
CA GLY A 169 0.87 10.87 25.85
C GLY A 169 1.94 11.29 24.83
N GLY A 170 1.97 12.55 24.39
CA GLY A 170 2.88 13.03 23.36
C GLY A 170 2.47 12.63 21.94
N ASN A 171 1.20 12.29 21.73
CA ASN A 171 0.67 12.00 20.39
C ASN A 171 0.15 13.25 19.70
N LEU A 172 0.18 13.19 18.37
CA LEU A 172 -0.56 14.11 17.53
C LEU A 172 -2.06 13.80 17.60
N GLU A 173 -2.86 14.86 17.63
CA GLU A 173 -4.30 14.76 17.41
C GLU A 173 -4.56 14.37 15.94
N HIS A 174 -5.42 13.38 15.71
CA HIS A 174 -5.88 13.05 14.37
C HIS A 174 -7.04 13.98 13.98
N HIS A 175 -7.04 14.43 12.72
CA HIS A 175 -8.10 15.31 12.20
C HIS A 175 -9.08 14.60 11.28
N VAL A 176 -8.71 13.40 10.83
CA VAL A 176 -9.52 12.52 10.01
C VAL A 176 -9.52 11.18 10.69
N ASP A 177 -10.72 10.65 10.96
CA ASP A 177 -10.86 9.28 11.44
C ASP A 177 -10.47 8.32 10.29
N PHE A 178 -9.59 7.36 10.55
CA PHE A 178 -9.16 6.41 9.52
C PHE A 178 -10.35 5.60 8.96
N ARG A 179 -11.43 5.44 9.73
CA ARG A 179 -12.66 4.77 9.27
C ARG A 179 -13.37 5.57 8.19
N ALA A 180 -13.24 6.90 8.17
CA ALA A 180 -13.71 7.73 7.07
C ALA A 180 -12.92 7.46 5.78
N LEU A 181 -11.61 7.20 5.88
CA LEU A 181 -10.80 6.78 4.73
C LEU A 181 -11.29 5.42 4.19
N TYR A 182 -11.57 4.45 5.06
CA TYR A 182 -12.15 3.16 4.64
C TYR A 182 -13.56 3.29 4.06
N ALA A 183 -14.41 4.12 4.66
CA ALA A 183 -15.72 4.43 4.12
C ALA A 183 -15.62 5.03 2.71
N THR A 184 -14.61 5.88 2.47
CA THR A 184 -14.32 6.45 1.14
C THR A 184 -13.99 5.38 0.11
N GLY A 185 -13.13 4.42 0.45
CA GLY A 185 -12.79 3.32 -0.46
C GLY A 185 -13.97 2.38 -0.72
N LEU A 186 -14.76 2.08 0.31
CA LEU A 186 -15.97 1.25 0.19
C LEU A 186 -17.04 1.92 -0.67
N ASP A 187 -17.29 3.21 -0.46
CA ASP A 187 -18.22 4.01 -1.27
C ASP A 187 -17.81 4.04 -2.75
N TRP A 188 -16.52 4.26 -3.03
CA TRP A 188 -15.99 4.20 -4.39
C TRP A 188 -16.15 2.82 -5.05
N LEU A 189 -16.05 1.74 -4.26
CA LEU A 189 -16.33 0.37 -4.70
C LEU A 189 -17.84 0.05 -4.78
N GLY A 190 -18.73 0.99 -4.45
CA GLY A 190 -20.17 0.75 -4.39
C GLY A 190 -20.59 -0.27 -3.31
N VAL A 191 -19.82 -0.35 -2.23
CA VAL A 191 -20.07 -1.25 -1.09
C VAL A 191 -20.55 -0.42 0.09
N GLU A 192 -21.66 -0.83 0.73
CA GLU A 192 -22.14 -0.16 1.93
C GLU A 192 -21.12 -0.28 3.08
N SER A 193 -20.74 0.87 3.64
CA SER A 193 -19.66 0.94 4.64
C SER A 193 -20.11 0.51 6.04
N ARG A 194 -21.34 0.82 6.43
CA ARG A 194 -21.88 0.56 7.78
C ARG A 194 -21.77 -0.91 8.22
N PRO A 195 -22.13 -1.92 7.41
CA PRO A 195 -21.99 -3.33 7.81
C PRO A 195 -20.54 -3.77 8.01
N VAL A 196 -19.59 -3.12 7.33
CA VAL A 196 -18.16 -3.44 7.39
C VAL A 196 -17.49 -2.72 8.57
N LEU A 197 -17.83 -1.45 8.79
CA LEU A 197 -17.18 -0.59 9.79
C LEU A 197 -17.91 -0.59 11.15
N GLY A 198 -19.12 -1.13 11.20
CA GLY A 198 -19.96 -1.20 12.40
C GLY A 198 -20.68 0.11 12.77
N ASP A 199 -20.43 1.20 12.04
CA ASP A 199 -21.07 2.50 12.21
C ASP A 199 -20.99 3.32 10.91
N ASP A 200 -21.69 4.45 10.87
CA ASP A 200 -21.65 5.39 9.73
C ASP A 200 -20.44 6.35 9.86
N PHE A 201 -19.65 6.46 8.79
CA PHE A 201 -18.55 7.41 8.69
C PHE A 201 -18.67 8.17 7.37
N ASP A 202 -18.66 9.50 7.44
CA ASP A 202 -18.77 10.35 6.25
C ASP A 202 -17.56 10.13 5.32
N PRO A 203 -17.78 9.70 4.06
CA PRO A 203 -16.71 9.58 3.08
C PRO A 203 -16.03 10.92 2.82
N LEU A 204 -14.71 10.87 2.65
CA LEU A 204 -13.93 12.01 2.22
C LEU A 204 -14.17 12.26 0.72
N PRO A 205 -14.22 13.52 0.27
CA PRO A 205 -14.48 13.84 -1.13
C PRO A 205 -13.24 13.64 -2.02
N ILE A 206 -12.61 12.46 -1.95
CA ILE A 206 -11.34 12.10 -2.62
C ILE A 206 -11.56 11.74 -4.09
N PHE A 207 -12.58 10.94 -4.39
CA PHE A 207 -12.84 10.46 -5.76
C PHE A 207 -13.75 11.42 -6.54
N ARG A 208 -13.54 11.48 -7.86
CA ARG A 208 -14.44 12.17 -8.79
C ARG A 208 -15.76 11.39 -8.92
N SER A 209 -16.85 12.14 -8.98
CA SER A 209 -18.23 11.67 -9.17
C SER A 209 -18.62 11.74 -10.62
#